data_AF-A0A929VJR1-F1
#
_entry.id   AF-A0A929VJR1-F1
#
_cell.length_a   1.000
_cell.length_b   1.000
_cell.length_c   1.000
_cell.angle_alpha   90.00
_cell.angle_beta   90.00
_cell.angle_gamma   90.00
#
_symmetry.space_group_name_H-M   'P 1'
#
loop_
_entity.id
_entity.type
_entity.pdbx_description
1 polymer ?
#
loop_
_entity_poly.entity_id
_entity_poly.type
_entity_poly.pdbx_seq_one_letter_code
_entity_poly.pdbx_strand_id
1 'polypeptide(L)'
;TAICCRDDIMIYLIQKGMDKSLSFKTMESVRKGKGLQPEMKEAMKEAQVPDWYIDSCLKIKYMFPKAHAAAYVMMAWRIAWFKVYYPAAFYAAWFSIRAKAFSYEDMCQGEAHLHQVMEDFRNRKDELTNTEALELQDMRLVEEMYERGIEFMPLDLFRAKARSFQVIDGKIMPSLQSIDGMGPIAAIAIEEAVKGGTFLSRDEFREKTKCPQAVMDKLTEIGLLSELPQSNQISIFDL
;
A
#
# COMPACT_ATOMS: atom_id res chain seq x y z
N THR A 1 34.51 7.70 3.73
CA THR A 1 33.39 8.67 3.70
C THR A 1 32.67 8.55 2.37
N ALA A 2 31.34 8.66 2.34
CA ALA A 2 30.52 8.60 1.12
C ALA A 2 29.67 9.87 0.97
N ILE A 3 29.21 10.18 -0.25
CA ILE A 3 28.33 11.30 -0.54
C ILE A 3 26.87 10.82 -0.45
N CYS A 4 26.14 11.24 0.59
CA CYS A 4 24.82 10.69 0.90
C CYS A 4 23.67 11.69 0.67
N CYS A 5 23.94 12.99 0.77
CA CYS A 5 23.01 14.07 0.47
C CYS A 5 23.74 15.19 -0.29
N ARG A 6 23.01 15.99 -1.07
CA ARG A 6 23.64 17.10 -1.81
C ARG A 6 24.33 18.08 -0.85
N ASP A 7 23.75 18.31 0.32
CA ASP A 7 24.26 19.23 1.35
C ASP A 7 25.67 18.82 1.82
N ASP A 8 25.97 17.52 1.84
CA ASP A 8 27.30 17.00 2.20
C ASP A 8 28.37 17.50 1.20
N ILE A 9 28.01 17.66 -0.07
CA ILE A 9 28.91 18.18 -1.11
C ILE A 9 29.28 19.62 -0.82
N MET A 10 28.28 20.48 -0.60
CA MET A 10 28.53 21.89 -0.32
C MET A 10 29.35 22.07 0.95
N ILE A 11 28.96 21.40 2.04
CA ILE A 11 29.64 21.52 3.34
C ILE A 11 31.08 21.03 3.26
N TYR A 12 31.30 19.87 2.63
CA TYR A 12 32.64 19.31 2.49
C TYR A 12 33.58 20.20 1.66
N LEU A 13 33.09 20.76 0.54
CA LEU A 13 33.89 21.65 -0.30
C LEU A 13 34.26 22.95 0.43
N ILE A 14 33.33 23.51 1.21
CA ILE A 14 33.62 24.68 2.07
C ILE A 14 34.67 24.33 3.13
N GLN A 15 34.56 23.16 3.77
CA GLN A 15 35.54 22.69 4.75
C GLN A 15 36.94 22.48 4.15
N LYS A 16 37.01 22.14 2.85
CA LYS A 16 38.26 22.04 2.08
C LYS A 16 38.82 23.39 1.63
N GLY A 17 38.16 24.49 1.95
CA GLY A 17 38.61 25.85 1.65
C GLY A 17 38.12 26.39 0.31
N MET A 18 37.21 25.70 -0.37
CA MET A 18 36.61 26.19 -1.62
C MET A 18 35.61 27.32 -1.34
N ASP A 19 35.48 28.28 -2.27
CA ASP A 19 34.51 29.38 -2.15
C ASP A 19 33.08 28.87 -1.93
N LYS A 20 32.30 29.57 -1.10
CA LYS A 20 30.94 29.17 -0.73
C LYS A 20 29.97 29.18 -1.91
N SER A 21 30.07 30.17 -2.80
CA SER A 21 29.21 30.29 -3.97
C SER A 21 29.54 29.19 -5.00
N LEU A 22 30.83 28.95 -5.25
CA LEU A 22 31.27 27.88 -6.14
C LEU A 22 30.93 26.49 -5.57
N SER A 23 31.03 26.29 -4.25
CA SER A 23 30.61 25.05 -3.57
C SER A 23 29.12 24.78 -3.73
N PHE A 24 28.29 25.82 -3.57
CA PHE A 24 26.85 25.74 -3.82
C PHE A 24 26.52 25.40 -5.28
N LYS A 25 27.15 26.08 -6.25
CA LYS A 25 26.96 25.80 -7.68
C LYS A 25 27.38 24.36 -8.04
N THR A 26 28.50 23.90 -7.47
CA THR A 26 29.01 22.54 -7.66
C THR A 26 28.02 21.51 -7.14
N MET A 27 27.53 21.68 -5.90
CA MET A 27 26.47 20.85 -5.34
C MET A 27 25.22 20.81 -6.25
N GLU A 28 24.74 21.97 -6.71
CA GLU A 28 23.54 22.04 -7.56
C GLU A 28 23.73 21.42 -8.94
N SER A 29 24.94 21.48 -9.50
CA SER A 29 25.28 20.79 -10.74
C SER A 29 25.27 19.27 -10.57
N VAL A 30 25.98 18.78 -9.54
CA VAL A 30 26.12 17.35 -9.25
C VAL A 30 24.76 16.70 -8.91
N ARG A 31 23.95 17.31 -8.05
CA ARG A 31 22.65 16.74 -7.65
C ARG A 31 21.65 16.62 -8.80
N LYS A 32 21.85 17.38 -9.88
CA LYS A 32 21.04 17.35 -11.12
C LYS A 32 21.63 16.43 -12.18
N GLY A 33 22.72 15.72 -11.88
CA GLY A 33 23.41 14.86 -12.84
C GLY A 33 24.10 15.61 -13.98
N LYS A 34 24.36 16.91 -13.81
CA LYS A 34 25.04 17.74 -14.82
C LYS A 34 26.57 17.61 -14.80
N GLY A 35 27.11 16.84 -13.86
CA GLY A 35 28.56 16.65 -13.68
C GLY A 35 29.26 17.90 -13.13
N LEU A 36 30.57 17.99 -13.41
CA LEU A 36 31.44 19.06 -12.93
C LEU A 36 32.02 19.83 -14.13
N GLN A 37 31.84 21.15 -14.12
CA GLN A 37 32.47 22.05 -15.09
C GLN A 37 33.99 22.15 -14.84
N PRO A 38 34.79 22.58 -15.82
CA PRO A 38 36.25 22.73 -15.66
C PRO A 38 36.64 23.55 -14.43
N GLU A 39 36.01 24.71 -14.23
CA GLU A 39 36.23 25.60 -13.08
C GLU A 39 35.98 24.91 -11.73
N MET A 40 35.01 23.99 -11.66
CA MET A 40 34.70 23.24 -10.44
C MET A 40 35.78 22.20 -10.16
N LYS A 41 36.28 21.52 -11.20
CA LYS A 41 37.35 20.51 -11.07
C LYS A 41 38.67 21.15 -10.65
N GLU A 42 39.01 22.30 -11.21
CA GLU A 42 40.22 23.05 -10.84
C GLU A 42 40.16 23.49 -9.39
N ALA A 43 39.07 24.15 -8.97
CA ALA A 43 38.89 24.57 -7.58
C ALA A 43 38.90 23.39 -6.59
N MET A 44 38.32 22.24 -6.97
CA MET A 44 38.39 21.01 -6.17
C MET A 44 39.82 20.48 -6.03
N LYS A 45 40.62 20.51 -7.10
CA LYS A 45 42.03 20.09 -7.07
C LYS A 45 42.89 21.02 -6.23
N GLU A 46 42.71 22.35 -6.38
CA GLU A 46 43.40 23.36 -5.57
C GLU A 46 43.09 23.20 -4.08
N ALA A 47 41.83 22.91 -3.75
CA ALA A 47 41.36 22.60 -2.40
C ALA A 47 41.78 21.20 -1.90
N GLN A 48 42.62 20.46 -2.64
CA GLN A 48 43.09 19.11 -2.31
C GLN A 48 41.93 18.14 -2.01
N VAL A 49 40.86 18.23 -2.79
CA VAL A 49 39.78 17.24 -2.80
C VAL A 49 40.29 15.97 -3.49
N PRO A 50 40.18 14.79 -2.87
CA PRO A 50 40.67 13.55 -3.46
C PRO A 50 39.99 13.19 -4.78
N ASP A 51 40.73 12.57 -5.71
CA ASP A 51 40.23 12.20 -7.04
C ASP A 51 38.98 11.31 -6.97
N TRP A 52 38.93 10.36 -6.03
CA TRP A 52 37.75 9.49 -5.86
C TRP A 52 36.46 10.29 -5.59
N TYR A 53 36.57 11.44 -4.93
CA TYR A 53 35.43 12.29 -4.61
C TYR A 53 34.93 13.01 -5.86
N ILE A 54 35.86 13.53 -6.68
CA ILE A 54 35.59 14.12 -7.99
C ILE A 54 34.90 13.09 -8.89
N ASP A 55 35.44 11.88 -8.97
CA ASP A 55 34.87 10.79 -9.76
C ASP A 55 33.48 10.37 -9.26
N SER A 56 33.28 10.37 -7.93
CA SER A 56 31.95 10.10 -7.34
C SER A 56 30.94 11.17 -7.76
N CYS A 57 31.30 12.45 -7.71
CA CYS A 57 30.45 13.55 -8.15
C CYS A 57 30.02 13.44 -9.63
N LEU A 58 30.88 12.92 -10.50
CA LEU A 58 30.56 12.73 -11.93
C LEU A 58 29.58 11.58 -12.19
N LYS A 59 29.49 10.61 -11.27
CA LYS A 59 28.59 9.44 -11.40
C LYS A 59 27.16 9.72 -10.95
N ILE A 60 26.97 10.66 -10.02
CA ILE A 60 25.65 10.99 -9.46
C ILE A 60 24.74 11.52 -10.57
N LYS A 61 23.56 10.90 -10.74
CA LYS A 61 22.50 11.36 -11.68
C LYS A 61 21.42 12.18 -11.00
N TYR A 62 21.14 11.86 -9.74
CA TYR A 62 20.19 12.55 -8.90
C TYR A 62 20.61 12.38 -7.43
N MET A 63 20.40 13.41 -6.60
CA MET A 63 20.71 13.34 -5.17
C MET A 63 19.73 14.16 -4.34
N PHE A 64 19.29 13.60 -3.21
CA PHE A 64 18.35 14.26 -2.32
C PHE A 64 18.99 15.39 -1.48
N PRO A 65 18.22 16.45 -1.16
CA PRO A 65 18.50 17.29 0.00
C PRO A 65 18.35 16.53 1.31
N LYS A 66 19.22 16.84 2.28
CA LYS A 66 19.20 16.25 3.62
C LYS A 66 17.86 16.44 4.32
N ALA A 67 17.24 17.61 4.16
CA ALA A 67 15.92 17.89 4.73
C ALA A 67 14.82 16.95 4.17
N HIS A 68 14.89 16.61 2.88
CA HIS A 68 13.92 15.70 2.26
C HIS A 68 14.12 14.27 2.76
N ALA A 69 15.38 13.81 2.81
CA ALA A 69 15.71 12.51 3.37
C ALA A 69 15.25 12.41 4.84
N ALA A 70 15.52 13.43 5.66
CA ALA A 70 15.08 13.48 7.05
C ALA A 70 13.54 13.43 7.17
N ALA A 71 12.80 14.19 6.35
CA ALA A 71 11.33 14.18 6.37
C ALA A 71 10.76 12.78 6.06
N TYR A 72 11.26 12.13 5.01
CA TYR A 72 10.82 10.79 4.62
C TYR A 72 11.17 9.74 5.68
N VAL A 73 12.40 9.79 6.20
CA VAL A 73 12.85 8.87 7.26
C VAL A 73 12.04 9.07 8.54
N MET A 74 11.71 10.30 8.92
CA MET A 74 10.83 10.56 10.07
C MET A 74 9.44 9.94 9.86
N MET A 75 8.86 10.01 8.66
CA MET A 75 7.57 9.36 8.39
C MET A 75 7.70 7.83 8.42
N ALA A 76 8.78 7.28 7.86
CA ALA A 76 9.04 5.84 7.91
C ALA A 76 9.17 5.33 9.35
N TRP A 77 9.85 6.07 10.24
CA TRP A 77 9.94 5.73 11.66
C TRP A 77 8.58 5.74 12.36
N ARG A 78 7.73 6.72 12.06
CA ARG A 78 6.36 6.77 12.60
C ARG A 78 5.55 5.56 12.16
N ILE A 79 5.61 5.20 10.89
CA ILE A 79 4.91 4.02 10.35
C ILE A 79 5.48 2.72 10.96
N ALA A 80 6.81 2.60 11.03
CA ALA A 80 7.48 1.43 11.58
C ALA A 80 7.14 1.20 13.06
N TRP A 81 6.98 2.28 13.84
CA TRP A 81 6.54 2.18 15.23
C TRP A 81 5.19 1.47 15.36
N PHE A 82 4.20 1.79 14.52
CA PHE A 82 2.93 1.06 14.49
C PHE A 82 3.11 -0.38 14.00
N LYS A 83 3.95 -0.61 12.98
CA LYS A 83 4.23 -1.97 12.49
C LYS A 83 4.76 -2.88 13.60
N VAL A 84 5.60 -2.35 14.49
CA VAL A 84 6.18 -3.12 15.61
C VAL A 84 5.21 -3.24 16.78
N TYR A 85 4.69 -2.13 17.28
CA TYR A 85 3.96 -2.08 18.57
C TYR A 85 2.43 -2.19 18.45
N TYR A 86 1.86 -1.86 17.28
CA TYR A 86 0.42 -1.92 17.01
C TYR A 86 0.15 -2.59 15.66
N PRO A 87 0.62 -3.83 15.46
CA PRO A 87 0.69 -4.44 14.14
C PRO A 87 -0.67 -4.57 13.45
N ALA A 88 -1.74 -4.95 14.17
CA ALA A 88 -3.08 -5.03 13.59
C ALA A 88 -3.55 -3.69 13.01
N ALA A 89 -3.27 -2.58 13.71
CA ALA A 89 -3.59 -1.24 13.21
C ALA A 89 -2.74 -0.86 11.99
N PHE A 90 -1.47 -1.25 11.97
CA PHE A 90 -0.60 -1.07 10.80
C PHE A 90 -1.15 -1.80 9.57
N TYR A 91 -1.48 -3.09 9.69
CA TYR A 91 -1.98 -3.89 8.56
C TYR A 91 -3.33 -3.38 8.07
N ALA A 92 -4.29 -3.11 8.98
CA ALA A 92 -5.58 -2.54 8.60
C ALA A 92 -5.42 -1.19 7.87
N ALA A 93 -4.55 -0.30 8.36
CA ALA A 93 -4.28 0.98 7.68
C ALA A 93 -3.58 0.78 6.32
N TRP A 94 -2.64 -0.17 6.23
CA TRP A 94 -1.94 -0.47 4.98
C TRP A 94 -2.89 -0.98 3.92
N PHE A 95 -3.71 -1.99 4.22
CA PHE A 95 -4.66 -2.56 3.27
C PHE A 95 -5.73 -1.54 2.84
N SER A 96 -6.10 -0.60 3.72
CA SER A 96 -7.07 0.46 3.41
C SER A 96 -6.55 1.55 2.47
N ILE A 97 -5.23 1.81 2.46
CA ILE A 97 -4.65 3.03 1.87
C ILE A 97 -3.62 2.72 0.77
N ARG A 98 -2.87 1.62 0.92
CA ARG A 98 -1.64 1.35 0.16
C ARG A 98 -1.71 0.10 -0.70
N ALA A 99 -2.51 -0.89 -0.32
CA ALA A 99 -2.74 -2.06 -1.15
C ALA A 99 -3.32 -1.63 -2.51
N LYS A 100 -2.90 -2.30 -3.57
CA LYS A 100 -3.19 -1.92 -4.95
C LYS A 100 -4.09 -2.92 -5.65
N ALA A 101 -3.95 -4.21 -5.33
CA ALA A 101 -4.69 -5.30 -5.94
C ALA A 101 -4.96 -6.36 -4.87
N PHE A 102 -5.66 -5.96 -3.81
CA PHE A 102 -6.05 -6.85 -2.71
C PHE A 102 -7.31 -7.62 -3.11
N SER A 103 -7.29 -8.94 -2.95
CA SER A 103 -8.45 -9.84 -3.13
C SER A 103 -8.81 -10.51 -1.81
N TYR A 104 -10.08 -10.44 -1.41
CA TYR A 104 -10.61 -11.13 -0.24
C TYR A 104 -10.55 -12.64 -0.41
N GLU A 105 -10.84 -13.10 -1.62
CA GLU A 105 -10.90 -14.49 -2.03
C GLU A 105 -9.53 -15.14 -1.92
N ASP A 106 -8.48 -14.46 -2.35
CA ASP A 106 -7.14 -15.04 -2.35
C ASP A 106 -6.40 -14.81 -1.03
N MET A 107 -6.67 -13.70 -0.32
CA MET A 107 -5.87 -13.29 0.84
C MET A 107 -6.54 -13.55 2.20
N CYS A 108 -7.87 -13.57 2.29
CA CYS A 108 -8.59 -13.59 3.57
C CYS A 108 -9.08 -14.97 4.01
N GLN A 109 -8.79 -16.04 3.26
CA GLN A 109 -9.26 -17.41 3.56
C GLN A 109 -8.31 -18.20 4.46
N GLY A 110 -7.35 -17.52 5.09
CA GLY A 110 -6.34 -18.12 5.96
C GLY A 110 -4.99 -18.37 5.28
N GLU A 111 -3.98 -18.61 6.11
CA GLU A 111 -2.57 -18.74 5.71
C GLU A 111 -2.33 -19.88 4.71
N ALA A 112 -2.93 -21.05 4.94
CA ALA A 112 -2.76 -22.20 4.06
C ALA A 112 -3.27 -21.93 2.64
N HIS A 113 -4.40 -21.21 2.52
CA HIS A 113 -4.94 -20.81 1.23
C HIS A 113 -4.04 -19.78 0.56
N LEU A 114 -3.62 -18.74 1.29
CA LEU A 114 -2.70 -17.72 0.78
C LEU A 114 -1.43 -18.36 0.19
N HIS A 115 -0.81 -19.31 0.90
CA HIS A 115 0.39 -19.99 0.41
C HIS A 115 0.14 -20.79 -0.87
N GLN A 116 -1.03 -21.41 -1.03
CA GLN A 116 -1.39 -22.12 -2.27
C GLN A 116 -1.48 -21.15 -3.45
N VAL A 117 -2.16 -20.01 -3.28
CA VAL A 117 -2.30 -19.00 -4.34
C VAL A 117 -0.94 -18.37 -4.67
N MET A 118 -0.14 -18.04 -3.66
CA MET A 118 1.21 -17.51 -3.88
C MET A 118 2.11 -18.49 -4.63
N GLU A 119 1.97 -19.80 -4.38
CA GLU A 119 2.73 -20.83 -5.07
C GLU A 119 2.29 -20.97 -6.54
N ASP A 120 0.99 -20.90 -6.82
CA ASP A 120 0.49 -20.82 -8.20
C ASP A 120 1.13 -19.63 -8.94
N PHE A 121 1.08 -18.44 -8.35
CA PHE A 121 1.64 -17.23 -8.96
C PHE A 121 3.15 -17.34 -9.20
N ARG A 122 3.88 -17.98 -8.28
CA ARG A 122 5.33 -18.24 -8.43
C ARG A 122 5.62 -19.22 -9.56
N ASN A 123 4.79 -20.25 -9.73
CA ASN A 123 4.94 -21.25 -10.79
C ASN A 123 4.69 -20.68 -12.19
N ARG A 124 3.79 -19.70 -12.32
CA ARG A 124 3.50 -19.00 -13.58
C ARG A 124 4.04 -17.56 -13.65
N LYS A 125 5.15 -17.28 -12.95
CA LYS A 125 5.71 -15.92 -12.79
C LYS A 125 5.87 -15.12 -14.08
N ASP A 126 6.18 -15.79 -15.20
CA ASP A 126 6.46 -15.18 -16.50
C ASP A 126 5.16 -14.88 -17.28
N GLU A 127 4.02 -15.38 -16.80
CA GLU A 127 2.69 -15.22 -17.38
C GLU A 127 1.78 -14.29 -16.55
N LEU A 128 2.27 -13.81 -15.40
CA LEU A 128 1.50 -12.92 -14.54
C LEU A 128 1.12 -11.63 -15.26
N THR A 129 -0.15 -11.28 -15.16
CA THR A 129 -0.63 -9.96 -15.51
C THR A 129 -0.06 -8.91 -14.56
N ASN A 130 -0.13 -7.64 -14.95
CA ASN A 130 0.29 -6.53 -14.08
C ASN A 130 -0.51 -6.50 -12.77
N THR A 131 -1.78 -6.89 -12.78
CA THR A 131 -2.63 -6.93 -11.58
C THR A 131 -2.16 -8.04 -10.65
N GLU A 132 -1.93 -9.25 -11.16
CA GLU A 132 -1.45 -10.38 -10.34
C GLU A 132 -0.05 -10.13 -9.79
N ALA A 133 0.81 -9.41 -10.52
CA ALA A 133 2.11 -9.00 -10.00
C ALA A 133 2.00 -7.99 -8.84
N LEU A 134 1.01 -7.09 -8.86
CA LEU A 134 0.71 -6.18 -7.75
C LEU A 134 0.07 -6.93 -6.58
N GLU A 135 -0.80 -7.87 -6.89
CA GLU A 135 -1.46 -8.74 -5.92
C GLU A 135 -0.43 -9.58 -5.16
N LEU A 136 0.53 -10.20 -5.85
CA LEU A 136 1.64 -10.91 -5.21
C LEU A 136 2.48 -10.02 -4.27
N GLN A 137 2.58 -8.71 -4.57
CA GLN A 137 3.25 -7.77 -3.67
C GLN A 137 2.43 -7.53 -2.40
N ASP A 138 1.11 -7.41 -2.52
CA ASP A 138 0.21 -7.25 -1.38
C ASP A 138 0.12 -8.55 -0.55
N MET A 139 0.10 -9.72 -1.19
CA MET A 139 0.14 -11.05 -0.55
C MET A 139 1.32 -11.22 0.39
N ARG A 140 2.51 -10.72 0.05
CA ARG A 140 3.69 -10.80 0.93
C ARG A 140 3.48 -10.10 2.28
N LEU A 141 2.68 -9.03 2.29
CA LEU A 141 2.38 -8.34 3.55
C LEU A 141 1.32 -9.10 4.35
N VAL A 142 0.39 -9.78 3.67
CA VAL A 142 -0.58 -10.67 4.30
C VAL A 142 0.11 -11.92 4.87
N GLU A 143 1.07 -12.51 4.15
CA GLU A 143 1.93 -13.60 4.60
C GLU A 143 2.65 -13.20 5.91
N GLU A 144 3.32 -12.03 5.91
CA GLU A 144 3.94 -11.49 7.14
C GLU A 144 2.93 -11.28 8.28
N MET A 145 1.70 -10.88 7.97
CA MET A 145 0.65 -10.66 8.97
C MET A 145 0.21 -11.99 9.62
N TYR A 146 -0.04 -13.02 8.81
CA TYR A 146 -0.41 -14.36 9.30
C TYR A 146 0.71 -14.98 10.13
N GLU A 147 1.96 -14.89 9.67
CA GLU A 147 3.14 -15.40 10.38
C GLU A 147 3.39 -14.69 11.72
N ARG A 148 2.81 -13.49 11.90
CA ARG A 148 2.80 -12.76 13.19
C ARG A 148 1.60 -13.09 14.07
N GLY A 149 0.79 -14.08 13.69
CA GLY A 149 -0.39 -14.55 14.41
C GLY A 149 -1.60 -13.60 14.33
N ILE A 150 -1.64 -12.71 13.33
CA ILE A 150 -2.77 -11.81 13.12
C ILE A 150 -3.59 -12.36 11.96
N GLU A 151 -4.88 -12.52 12.21
CA GLU A 151 -5.79 -13.14 11.26
C GLU A 151 -6.82 -12.15 10.75
N PHE A 152 -7.31 -12.39 9.54
CA PHE A 152 -8.59 -11.82 9.13
C PHE A 152 -9.73 -12.54 9.84
N MET A 153 -10.78 -11.80 10.12
CA MET A 153 -12.07 -12.41 10.45
C MET A 153 -12.89 -12.58 9.16
N PRO A 154 -13.84 -13.53 9.13
CA PRO A 154 -14.79 -13.63 8.03
C PRO A 154 -15.48 -12.29 7.80
N LEU A 155 -15.67 -11.92 6.53
CA LEU A 155 -16.32 -10.66 6.21
C LEU A 155 -17.77 -10.68 6.71
N ASP A 156 -18.16 -9.60 7.37
CA ASP A 156 -19.52 -9.41 7.90
C ASP A 156 -20.12 -8.14 7.27
N LEU A 157 -21.16 -8.31 6.46
CA LEU A 157 -21.83 -7.22 5.75
C LEU A 157 -22.36 -6.11 6.67
N PHE A 158 -22.72 -6.43 7.92
CA PHE A 158 -23.28 -5.47 8.87
C PHE A 158 -22.22 -4.65 9.60
N ARG A 159 -20.96 -5.09 9.56
CA ARG A 159 -19.85 -4.47 10.31
C ARG A 159 -18.79 -3.88 9.41
N ALA A 160 -18.56 -4.50 8.26
CA ALA A 160 -17.53 -4.11 7.31
C ALA A 160 -17.79 -2.70 6.77
N LYS A 161 -16.70 -1.96 6.55
CA LYS A 161 -16.75 -0.67 5.86
C LYS A 161 -16.54 -0.85 4.37
N ALA A 162 -17.08 0.09 3.59
CA ALA A 162 -16.96 0.06 2.15
C ALA A 162 -15.48 -0.01 1.71
N ARG A 163 -14.65 0.88 2.27
CA ARG A 163 -13.22 1.01 1.88
C ARG A 163 -12.23 0.57 2.95
N SER A 164 -12.56 0.76 4.22
CA SER A 164 -11.56 0.65 5.30
C SER A 164 -11.57 -0.74 5.93
N PHE A 165 -10.41 -1.34 6.05
CA PHE A 165 -10.19 -2.48 6.93
C PHE A 165 -10.25 -2.00 8.38
N GLN A 166 -10.83 -2.81 9.27
CA GLN A 166 -11.02 -2.45 10.68
C GLN A 166 -10.33 -3.44 11.59
N VAL A 167 -9.79 -2.97 12.71
CA VAL A 167 -9.35 -3.85 13.79
C VAL A 167 -10.54 -4.10 14.72
N ILE A 168 -10.92 -5.36 14.87
CA ILE A 168 -12.05 -5.82 15.66
C ILE A 168 -11.61 -7.03 16.47
N ASP A 169 -11.70 -6.96 17.79
CA ASP A 169 -11.36 -8.06 18.71
C ASP A 169 -9.97 -8.68 18.46
N GLY A 170 -9.01 -7.85 18.06
CA GLY A 170 -7.64 -8.25 17.74
C GLY A 170 -7.44 -8.85 16.34
N LYS A 171 -8.53 -9.09 15.59
CA LYS A 171 -8.51 -9.52 14.18
C LYS A 171 -8.76 -8.36 13.24
N ILE A 172 -8.58 -8.60 11.94
CA ILE A 172 -8.83 -7.61 10.90
C ILE A 172 -10.11 -7.98 10.14
N MET A 173 -11.09 -7.08 10.16
CA MET A 173 -12.27 -7.12 9.29
C MET A 173 -11.87 -6.58 7.92
N PRO A 174 -12.00 -7.39 6.84
CA PRO A 174 -11.77 -6.90 5.48
C PRO A 174 -12.82 -5.87 5.06
N SER A 175 -12.47 -5.01 4.12
CA SER A 175 -13.41 -4.04 3.56
C SER A 175 -14.28 -4.67 2.47
N LEU A 176 -15.46 -4.11 2.19
CA LEU A 176 -16.30 -4.61 1.10
C LEU A 176 -15.59 -4.49 -0.26
N GLN A 177 -14.82 -3.41 -0.48
CA GLN A 177 -14.03 -3.21 -1.70
C GLN A 177 -12.87 -4.21 -1.88
N SER A 178 -12.57 -5.03 -0.88
CA SER A 178 -11.60 -6.13 -1.04
C SER A 178 -12.17 -7.33 -1.80
N ILE A 179 -13.50 -7.42 -1.96
CA ILE A 179 -14.15 -8.48 -2.73
C ILE A 179 -13.92 -8.24 -4.23
N ASP A 180 -13.50 -9.28 -4.94
CA ASP A 180 -13.28 -9.17 -6.38
C ASP A 180 -14.56 -8.77 -7.14
N GLY A 181 -14.44 -7.73 -7.97
CA GLY A 181 -15.58 -7.16 -8.70
C GLY A 181 -16.47 -6.23 -7.88
N MET A 182 -16.18 -5.99 -6.59
CA MET A 182 -16.91 -5.04 -5.76
C MET A 182 -16.46 -3.59 -6.03
N GLY A 183 -17.24 -2.88 -6.85
CA GLY A 183 -17.00 -1.46 -7.12
C GLY A 183 -17.28 -0.54 -5.91
N PRO A 184 -16.68 0.66 -5.84
CA PRO A 184 -16.85 1.58 -4.71
C PRO A 184 -18.28 1.98 -4.43
N ILE A 185 -19.10 2.16 -5.48
CA ILE A 185 -20.50 2.56 -5.37
C ILE A 185 -21.33 1.44 -4.72
N ALA A 186 -21.12 0.19 -5.15
CA ALA A 186 -21.82 -0.96 -4.59
C ALA A 186 -21.43 -1.17 -3.12
N ALA A 187 -20.13 -1.10 -2.80
CA ALA A 187 -19.64 -1.19 -1.43
C ALA A 187 -20.26 -0.12 -0.50
N ILE A 188 -20.32 1.14 -0.93
CA ILE A 188 -20.95 2.22 -0.16
C ILE A 188 -22.45 1.97 0.00
N ALA A 189 -23.14 1.54 -1.07
CA ALA A 189 -24.57 1.28 -1.01
C ALA A 189 -24.91 0.15 -0.04
N ILE A 190 -24.09 -0.91 0.02
CA ILE A 190 -24.21 -1.98 0.99
C ILE A 190 -24.01 -1.44 2.42
N GLU A 191 -22.92 -0.71 2.67
CA GLU A 191 -22.63 -0.12 3.99
C GLU A 191 -23.77 0.80 4.48
N GLU A 192 -24.43 1.54 3.60
CA GLU A 192 -25.57 2.37 3.95
C GLU A 192 -26.85 1.55 4.18
N ALA A 193 -27.13 0.55 3.34
CA ALA A 193 -28.33 -0.26 3.44
C ALA A 193 -28.38 -1.08 4.74
N VAL A 194 -27.24 -1.61 5.20
CA VAL A 194 -27.18 -2.43 6.42
C VAL A 194 -27.52 -1.64 7.69
N LYS A 195 -27.42 -0.30 7.67
CA LYS A 195 -27.86 0.56 8.79
C LYS A 195 -29.37 0.51 8.99
N GLY A 196 -30.12 0.12 7.96
CA GLY A 196 -31.56 -0.07 8.00
C GLY A 196 -32.01 -1.37 8.67
N GLY A 197 -31.07 -2.20 9.16
CA GLY A 197 -31.36 -3.49 9.80
C GLY A 197 -31.15 -4.67 8.85
N THR A 198 -31.64 -5.84 9.27
CA THR A 198 -31.51 -7.11 8.53
C THR A 198 -32.35 -7.12 7.26
N PHE A 199 -31.97 -7.99 6.32
CA PHE A 199 -32.71 -8.26 5.09
C PHE A 199 -33.48 -9.57 5.25
N LEU A 200 -34.68 -9.67 4.67
CA LEU A 200 -35.52 -10.86 4.70
C LEU A 200 -35.23 -11.78 3.51
N SER A 201 -34.73 -11.24 2.40
CA SER A 201 -34.38 -11.99 1.19
C SER A 201 -33.28 -11.32 0.37
N ARG A 202 -32.73 -12.07 -0.58
CA ARG A 202 -31.77 -11.55 -1.56
C ARG A 202 -32.38 -10.49 -2.48
N ASP A 203 -33.66 -10.63 -2.82
CA ASP A 203 -34.39 -9.62 -3.61
C ASP A 203 -34.50 -8.29 -2.85
N GLU A 204 -34.83 -8.33 -1.55
CA GLU A 204 -34.86 -7.13 -0.72
C GLU A 204 -33.47 -6.51 -0.55
N PHE A 205 -32.44 -7.32 -0.35
CA PHE A 205 -31.06 -6.85 -0.31
C PHE A 205 -30.68 -6.13 -1.60
N ARG A 206 -31.01 -6.71 -2.76
CA ARG A 206 -30.73 -6.11 -4.06
C ARG A 206 -31.50 -4.82 -4.27
N GLU A 207 -32.78 -4.77 -3.88
CA GLU A 207 -33.60 -3.57 -4.00
C GLU A 207 -33.04 -2.41 -3.16
N LYS A 208 -32.70 -2.68 -1.89
CA LYS A 208 -32.16 -1.68 -0.96
C LYS A 208 -30.76 -1.21 -1.33
N THR A 209 -29.89 -2.11 -1.78
CA THR A 209 -28.49 -1.77 -2.13
C THR A 209 -28.33 -1.31 -3.58
N LYS A 210 -29.29 -1.62 -4.46
CA LYS A 210 -29.21 -1.41 -5.91
C LYS A 210 -27.98 -2.04 -6.55
N CYS A 211 -27.44 -3.10 -5.95
CA CYS A 211 -26.27 -3.78 -6.47
C CYS A 211 -26.58 -4.48 -7.82
N PRO A 212 -25.64 -4.44 -8.78
CA PRO A 212 -25.73 -5.22 -10.01
C PRO A 212 -25.85 -6.71 -9.72
N GLN A 213 -26.43 -7.47 -10.66
CA GLN A 213 -26.57 -8.93 -10.50
C GLN A 213 -25.22 -9.62 -10.27
N ALA A 214 -24.16 -9.20 -10.98
CA ALA A 214 -22.82 -9.76 -10.80
C ALA A 214 -22.29 -9.62 -9.36
N VAL A 215 -22.61 -8.51 -8.67
CA VAL A 215 -22.25 -8.33 -7.25
C VAL A 215 -23.08 -9.26 -6.36
N MET A 216 -24.37 -9.41 -6.65
CA MET A 216 -25.25 -10.33 -5.92
C MET A 216 -24.80 -11.78 -6.05
N ASP A 217 -24.43 -12.19 -7.26
CA ASP A 217 -23.91 -13.52 -7.56
C ASP A 217 -22.60 -13.75 -6.80
N LYS A 218 -21.69 -12.78 -6.85
CA LYS A 218 -20.41 -12.85 -6.14
C LYS A 218 -20.58 -12.96 -4.62
N LEU A 219 -21.42 -12.12 -4.01
CA LEU A 219 -21.72 -12.18 -2.58
C LEU A 219 -22.36 -13.52 -2.17
N THR A 220 -23.14 -14.13 -3.07
CA THR A 220 -23.73 -15.45 -2.85
C THR A 220 -22.68 -16.56 -2.95
N GLU A 221 -21.79 -16.49 -3.95
CA GLU A 221 -20.69 -17.44 -4.18
C GLU A 221 -19.76 -17.51 -2.97
N ILE A 222 -19.40 -16.37 -2.39
CA ILE A 222 -18.54 -16.29 -1.20
C ILE A 222 -19.30 -16.49 0.12
N GLY A 223 -20.60 -16.85 0.05
CA GLY A 223 -21.40 -17.25 1.20
C GLY A 223 -21.94 -16.11 2.07
N LEU A 224 -21.84 -14.84 1.67
CA LEU A 224 -22.32 -13.70 2.47
C LEU A 224 -23.84 -13.50 2.41
N LEU A 225 -24.48 -14.08 1.40
CA LEU A 225 -25.95 -14.07 1.23
C LEU A 225 -26.56 -15.48 1.31
N SER A 226 -25.80 -16.48 1.74
CA SER A 226 -26.23 -17.88 1.72
C SER A 226 -27.42 -18.17 2.64
N GLU A 227 -27.51 -17.47 3.78
CA GLU A 227 -28.60 -17.62 4.75
C GLU A 227 -29.91 -16.93 4.35
N LEU A 228 -29.86 -16.02 3.36
CA LEU A 228 -31.03 -15.31 2.89
C LEU A 228 -31.78 -16.15 1.84
N PRO A 229 -33.12 -16.34 1.98
CA PRO A 229 -33.93 -16.94 0.93
C PRO A 229 -33.94 -16.05 -0.32
N GLN A 230 -34.23 -16.64 -1.47
CA GLN A 230 -34.23 -15.90 -2.74
C GLN A 230 -35.22 -14.74 -2.72
N SER A 231 -36.48 -15.00 -2.32
CA SER A 231 -37.56 -14.02 -2.26
C SER A 231 -38.36 -14.15 -0.96
N ASN A 232 -39.09 -13.09 -0.60
CA ASN A 232 -40.05 -13.12 0.50
C ASN A 232 -41.28 -13.92 0.06
N GLN A 233 -41.66 -14.98 0.77
CA GLN A 233 -42.86 -15.77 0.44
C GLN A 233 -44.17 -15.14 0.92
N ILE A 234 -44.12 -14.09 1.75
CA ILE A 234 -45.29 -13.37 2.27
C ILE A 234 -44.98 -11.88 2.23
N SER A 235 -45.72 -11.12 1.41
CA SER A 235 -45.74 -9.65 1.48
C SER A 235 -46.73 -9.24 2.56
N ILE A 236 -46.35 -8.28 3.42
CA ILE A 236 -47.26 -7.72 4.44
C ILE A 236 -48.47 -7.00 3.80
N PHE A 237 -48.38 -6.68 2.50
CA PHE A 237 -49.48 -6.09 1.73
C PHE A 237 -50.43 -7.13 1.11
N ASP A 238 -50.11 -8.42 1.22
CA ASP A 238 -50.96 -9.54 0.77
C ASP A 238 -51.80 -10.14 1.92
N LEU A 239 -51.75 -9.53 3.12
CA LEU A 239 -52.55 -9.83 4.33
C LEU A 239 -53.55 -8.70 4.60
#